data_AF-A0A1Z8TYI0-F1
#
_entry.id   AF-A0A1Z8TYI0-F1
#
_cell.length_a   1.000
_cell.length_b   1.000
_cell.length_c   1.000
_cell.angle_alpha   90.00
_cell.angle_beta   90.00
_cell.angle_gamma   90.00
#
_symmetry.space_group_name_H-M   'P 1'
#
loop_
_entity.id
_entity.type
_entity.pdbx_description
1 polymer ?
#
loop_
_entity_poly.entity_id
_entity_poly.type
_entity_poly.pdbx_seq_one_letter_code
_entity_poly.pdbx_strand_id
1 'polypeptide(L)'
;MFPIVNSYCRVVIVSQVIVDDEEVIFEGEMPKETSRVYQLLMEALSEQAKVIYTIEVDGKSPDGGELPEAYEKIVITSITHDELTMKLSIQSLN
;
A
#
# COMPACT_ATOMS: atom_id res chain seq x y z
N MET A 1 -43.59 23.75 -6.27
CA MET A 1 -42.45 23.63 -7.19
C MET A 1 -41.20 23.70 -6.35
N PHE A 2 -40.59 22.55 -6.04
CA PHE A 2 -39.43 22.46 -5.15
C PHE A 2 -38.15 22.39 -5.99
N PRO A 3 -37.13 23.23 -5.73
CA PRO A 3 -35.84 23.06 -6.38
C PRO A 3 -35.11 21.88 -5.75
N ILE A 4 -34.82 20.91 -6.60
CA ILE A 4 -33.86 19.81 -6.40
C ILE A 4 -32.52 20.40 -5.97
N VAL A 5 -32.15 20.18 -4.71
CA VAL A 5 -30.80 20.42 -4.19
C VAL A 5 -29.91 19.38 -4.86
N ASN A 6 -29.21 19.79 -5.91
CA ASN A 6 -28.20 18.96 -6.56
C ASN A 6 -26.98 18.91 -5.64
N SER A 7 -27.07 18.08 -4.61
CA SER A 7 -25.95 17.78 -3.72
C SER A 7 -24.98 16.94 -4.52
N TYR A 8 -24.01 17.61 -5.15
CA TYR A 8 -22.84 16.95 -5.72
C TYR A 8 -22.11 16.25 -4.56
N CYS A 9 -22.47 14.99 -4.31
CA CYS A 9 -21.71 14.10 -3.47
C CYS A 9 -20.36 13.92 -4.18
N ARG A 10 -19.38 14.75 -3.82
CA ARG A 10 -18.02 14.61 -4.27
C ARG A 10 -17.50 13.33 -3.62
N VAL A 11 -17.55 12.23 -4.36
CA VAL A 11 -16.88 10.98 -3.98
C VAL A 11 -15.39 11.31 -3.95
N VAL A 12 -14.91 11.69 -2.77
CA VAL A 12 -13.48 11.72 -2.50
C VAL A 12 -13.12 10.25 -2.38
N ILE A 13 -12.46 9.68 -3.40
CA ILE A 13 -11.84 8.37 -3.25
C ILE A 13 -10.76 8.57 -2.20
N VAL A 14 -11.04 8.11 -0.98
CA VAL A 14 -10.10 8.15 0.13
C VAL A 14 -9.23 6.91 -0.06
N SER A 15 -8.09 7.12 -0.71
CA SER A 15 -7.07 6.09 -0.79
C SER A 15 -6.66 5.72 0.65
N GLN A 16 -6.52 4.44 0.95
CA GLN A 16 -6.08 3.93 2.26
C GLN A 16 -4.81 3.11 2.10
N VAL A 17 -3.89 3.22 3.04
CA VAL A 17 -2.65 2.43 3.07
C VAL A 17 -2.52 1.81 4.45
N ILE A 18 -2.41 0.50 4.49
CA ILE A 18 -2.29 -0.30 5.69
C ILE A 18 -0.96 -1.05 5.62
N VAL A 19 -0.15 -0.93 6.66
CA VAL A 19 1.14 -1.65 6.80
C VAL A 19 1.08 -2.44 8.09
N ASP A 20 1.26 -3.76 8.03
CA ASP A 20 1.27 -4.64 9.20
C ASP A 20 0.01 -4.48 10.09
N ASP A 21 -1.16 -4.40 9.45
CA ASP A 21 -2.47 -4.13 10.09
C ASP A 21 -2.60 -2.74 10.75
N GLU A 22 -1.63 -1.85 10.57
CA GLU A 22 -1.67 -0.45 11.00
C GLU A 22 -1.99 0.49 9.84
N GLU A 23 -2.94 1.40 10.04
CA GLU A 23 -3.25 2.43 9.04
C GLU A 23 -2.16 3.50 9.01
N VAL A 24 -1.51 3.65 7.86
CA VAL A 24 -0.45 4.64 7.65
C VAL A 24 -1.07 5.92 7.13
N ILE A 25 -0.94 6.98 7.92
CA ILE A 25 -1.36 8.33 7.53
C ILE A 25 -0.14 9.09 7.02
N PHE A 26 -0.20 9.55 5.78
CA PHE A 26 0.82 10.42 5.21
C PHE A 26 0.61 11.85 5.69
N GLU A 27 1.68 12.50 6.19
CA GLU A 27 1.63 13.93 6.50
C GLU A 27 1.65 14.74 5.19
N GLY A 28 0.48 15.24 4.78
CA GLY A 28 0.34 16.12 3.62
C GLY A 28 -0.60 15.60 2.54
N GLU A 29 -0.18 15.69 1.27
CA GLU A 29 -0.96 15.18 0.14
C GLU A 29 -0.73 13.68 -0.02
N MET A 30 -1.82 12.91 -0.05
CA MET A 30 -1.75 11.47 -0.25
C MET A 30 -1.30 11.18 -1.69
N PRO A 31 -0.29 10.31 -1.89
CA PRO A 31 0.13 9.95 -3.23
C PRO A 31 -1.03 9.32 -3.97
N LYS A 32 -1.27 9.73 -5.23
CA LYS A 32 -2.30 9.08 -6.07
C LYS A 32 -1.77 7.83 -6.76
N GLU A 33 -0.44 7.76 -6.89
CA GLU A 33 0.28 6.70 -7.57
C GLU A 33 0.77 5.65 -6.59
N THR A 34 0.39 4.39 -6.82
CA THR A 34 0.85 3.24 -6.03
C THR A 34 2.37 3.16 -5.97
N SER A 35 3.05 3.43 -7.09
CA SER A 35 4.52 3.47 -7.18
C SER A 35 5.13 4.48 -6.22
N ARG A 36 4.47 5.62 -6.02
CA ARG A 36 4.93 6.67 -5.12
C ARG A 36 4.74 6.27 -3.66
N VAL A 37 3.62 5.63 -3.32
CA VAL A 37 3.40 5.03 -2.00
C VAL A 37 4.48 4.00 -1.69
N TYR A 38 4.75 3.11 -2.66
CA TYR A 38 5.74 2.06 -2.51
C TYR A 38 7.13 2.63 -2.21
N GLN A 39 7.56 3.67 -2.92
CA GLN A 39 8.82 4.36 -2.64
C GLN A 39 8.89 4.93 -1.22
N LEU A 40 7.85 5.65 -0.79
CA LEU A 40 7.81 6.26 0.54
C LEU A 40 7.85 5.21 1.65
N LEU A 41 7.11 4.12 1.48
CA LEU A 41 7.12 3.00 2.42
C LEU A 41 8.45 2.27 2.41
N MET A 42 9.09 2.11 1.25
CA MET A 42 10.44 1.55 1.17
C MET A 42 11.44 2.39 1.97
N GLU A 43 11.41 3.72 1.82
CA GLU A 43 12.28 4.62 2.58
C GLU A 43 12.00 4.48 4.09
N ALA A 44 10.75 4.59 4.52
CA ALA A 44 10.35 4.50 5.93
C ALA A 44 10.64 3.13 6.58
N LEU A 45 10.44 2.03 5.84
CA LEU A 45 10.74 0.67 6.31
C LEU A 45 12.24 0.41 6.33
N SER A 46 12.98 0.94 5.34
CA SER A 46 14.43 0.80 5.29
C SER A 46 15.12 1.46 6.48
N GLU A 47 14.60 2.59 6.98
CA GLU A 47 15.09 3.22 8.22
C GLU A 47 14.95 2.29 9.44
N GLN A 48 13.96 1.39 9.41
CA GLN A 48 13.67 0.41 10.46
C GLN A 48 14.26 -0.97 10.19
N ALA A 49 15.12 -1.12 9.16
CA ALA A 49 15.66 -2.40 8.70
C ALA A 49 14.57 -3.45 8.35
N LYS A 50 13.41 -2.97 7.89
CA LYS A 50 12.30 -3.76 7.39
C LYS A 50 12.22 -3.67 5.87
N VAL A 51 11.66 -4.70 5.26
CA VAL A 51 11.42 -4.77 3.81
C VAL A 51 9.98 -5.14 3.53
N ILE A 52 9.45 -4.70 2.40
CA ILE A 52 8.11 -5.07 1.93
C ILE A 52 8.16 -6.54 1.48
N TYR A 53 7.39 -7.39 2.15
CA TYR A 53 7.28 -8.82 1.84
C TYR A 53 6.15 -9.08 0.84
N THR A 54 4.97 -8.51 1.11
CA THR A 54 3.79 -8.64 0.26
C THR A 54 3.09 -7.30 0.14
N ILE A 55 2.53 -7.05 -1.04
CA ILE A 55 1.69 -5.90 -1.34
C ILE A 55 0.41 -6.39 -1.99
N GLU A 56 -0.73 -5.89 -1.52
CA GLU A 56 -2.04 -6.09 -2.10
C GLU A 56 -2.64 -4.72 -2.39
N VAL A 57 -3.08 -4.53 -3.62
CA VAL A 57 -3.73 -3.30 -4.08
C VAL A 57 -5.16 -3.63 -4.44
N ASP A 58 -6.12 -2.95 -3.82
CA ASP A 58 -7.56 -3.16 -3.97
C ASP A 58 -8.00 -4.63 -3.74
N GLY A 59 -7.31 -5.30 -2.82
CA GLY A 59 -7.54 -6.72 -2.52
C GLY A 59 -6.99 -7.69 -3.57
N LYS A 60 -6.09 -7.23 -4.45
CA LYS A 60 -5.37 -8.05 -5.42
C LYS A 60 -3.87 -7.89 -5.25
N SER A 61 -3.16 -9.00 -5.14
CA SER A 61 -1.71 -9.02 -5.28
C SER A 61 -1.37 -8.71 -6.75
N PRO A 62 -0.47 -7.75 -7.04
CA PRO A 62 -0.06 -7.47 -8.42
C PRO A 62 0.74 -8.67 -8.96
N ASP A 63 0.09 -9.50 -9.77
CA ASP A 63 0.72 -10.63 -10.45
C ASP A 63 1.74 -10.11 -11.48
N GLY A 64 3.03 -10.29 -11.22
CA GLY A 64 4.10 -9.95 -12.16
C GLY A 64 4.77 -8.59 -11.95
N GLY A 65 4.47 -7.88 -10.85
CA GLY A 65 5.18 -6.65 -10.47
C GLY A 65 4.67 -5.36 -11.13
N GLU A 66 3.59 -5.43 -11.92
CA GLU A 66 2.90 -4.24 -12.42
C GLU A 66 1.97 -3.70 -11.34
N LEU A 67 2.35 -2.58 -10.73
CA LEU A 67 1.51 -1.86 -9.79
C LEU A 67 0.52 -0.97 -10.56
N PRO A 68 -0.78 -1.00 -10.24
CA PRO A 68 -1.75 -0.12 -10.89
C PRO A 68 -1.41 1.35 -10.58
N GLU A 69 -1.63 2.24 -11.55
CA GLU A 69 -1.34 3.68 -11.39
C GLU A 69 -2.21 4.34 -10.31
N ALA A 70 -3.38 3.79 -10.02
CA ALA A 70 -4.29 4.27 -8.99
C ALA A 70 -4.63 3.14 -8.01
N TYR A 71 -4.92 3.53 -6.77
CA TYR A 71 -5.31 2.61 -5.71
C TYR A 71 -6.39 3.24 -4.83
N GLU A 72 -7.33 2.42 -4.38
CA GLU A 72 -8.29 2.77 -3.34
C GLU A 72 -7.83 2.24 -1.98
N LYS A 73 -7.23 1.06 -1.94
CA LYS A 73 -6.70 0.45 -0.72
C LYS A 73 -5.42 -0.32 -1.00
N ILE A 74 -4.36 -0.01 -0.27
CA ILE A 74 -3.12 -0.80 -0.27
C ILE A 74 -2.99 -1.48 1.09
N VAL A 75 -2.70 -2.78 1.08
CA VAL A 75 -2.30 -3.55 2.25
C VAL A 75 -0.90 -4.07 2.02
N ILE A 76 0.00 -3.77 2.92
CA ILE A 76 1.40 -4.15 2.86
C ILE A 76 1.75 -4.93 4.11
N THR A 77 2.50 -6.00 3.92
CA THR A 77 3.13 -6.73 5.01
C THR A 77 4.62 -6.53 4.89
N SER A 78 5.25 -6.05 5.96
CA SER A 78 6.69 -5.90 6.06
C SER A 78 7.27 -7.00 6.94
N ILE A 79 8.53 -7.35 6.69
CA ILE A 79 9.29 -8.27 7.55
C ILE A 79 10.67 -7.68 7.82
N THR A 80 11.29 -8.09 8.92
CA THR A 80 12.66 -7.65 9.23
C THR A 80 13.68 -8.33 8.30
N HIS A 81 14.85 -7.70 8.15
CA HIS A 81 15.93 -8.25 7.33
C HIS A 81 16.37 -9.67 7.78
N ASP A 82 16.38 -9.93 9.08
CA ASP A 82 16.72 -11.24 9.66
C ASP A 82 15.68 -12.31 9.27
N GLU A 83 14.39 -11.94 9.27
CA GLU A 83 13.30 -12.84 8.87
C GLU A 83 13.28 -13.10 7.36
N LEU A 84 13.64 -12.11 6.53
CA LEU A 84 13.75 -12.26 5.08
C LEU A 84 14.77 -13.34 4.72
N THR A 85 15.94 -13.30 5.35
CA THR A 85 17.03 -14.26 5.12
C THR A 85 16.60 -15.69 5.49
N MET A 86 15.82 -15.81 6.57
CA MET A 86 15.31 -17.10 7.04
C MET A 86 14.24 -17.67 6.10
N LYS A 87 13.33 -16.85 5.56
CA LYS A 87 12.29 -17.30 4.61
C LYS A 87 12.85 -17.68 3.24
N LEU A 88 13.81 -16.93 2.70
CA LEU A 88 14.44 -17.21 1.40
C LEU A 88 15.17 -18.57 1.39
N SER A 89 15.74 -18.96 2.53
CA SER A 89 16.45 -20.24 2.69
C SER A 89 15.51 -21.45 2.60
N ILE A 90 14.23 -21.30 2.98
CA ILE A 90 13.23 -22.38 2.96
C ILE A 90 12.60 -22.51 1.55
N GLN A 91 12.42 -21.40 0.82
CA GLN A 91 11.94 -21.46 -0.57
C GLN A 91 12.94 -22.09 -1.54
N SER A 92 14.24 -22.11 -1.21
CA SER A 92 15.28 -22.72 -2.05
C SER A 92 15.32 -24.26 -1.97
N LEU A 93 14.42 -24.88 -1.20
CA LEU A 93 14.36 -26.32 -0.95
C LEU A 93 13.12 -27.02 -1.57
N ASN A 94 12.35 -26.35 -2.43
CA ASN A 94 11.16 -26.92 -3.07
C ASN A 94 11.19 -26.78 -4.60
#